data_AF-A0AAU8FZC9-F1
#
_entry.id   AF-A0AAU8FZC9-F1
#
_cell.length_a   1.000
_cell.length_b   1.000
_cell.length_c   1.000
_cell.angle_alpha   90.00
_cell.angle_beta   90.00
_cell.angle_gamma   90.00
#
_symmetry.space_group_name_H-M   'P 1'
#
loop_
_entity.id
_entity.type
_entity.pdbx_description
1 polymer ?
#
loop_
_entity_poly.entity_id
_entity_poly.type
_entity_poly.pdbx_seq_one_letter_code
_entity_poly.pdbx_strand_id
1 'polypeptide(L)'
;MTHGGTAAGRRRTERAGRLARALGVVAAVVGTALLVAWANRWYVAEMFARSAGAPDGADWWYVYDRLRQAHVTLVAAVVALGVAGLLWAVGRRARSPRPGPAVEAPGA
;
A
#
# COMPACT_ATOMS: atom_id res chain seq x y z
N MET A 1 1.81 -8.71 -43.65
CA MET A 1 2.15 -7.78 -42.54
C MET A 1 0.84 -7.47 -41.81
N THR A 2 0.46 -8.07 -40.68
CA THR A 2 0.81 -7.61 -39.32
C THR A 2 0.43 -8.69 -38.27
N HIS A 3 1.32 -9.63 -37.96
CA HIS A 3 1.17 -10.54 -36.81
C HIS A 3 1.97 -10.09 -35.56
N GLY A 4 2.50 -8.86 -35.55
CA GLY A 4 3.34 -8.32 -34.47
C GLY A 4 2.59 -7.78 -33.24
N GLY A 5 1.27 -7.57 -33.32
CA GLY A 5 0.49 -6.90 -32.26
C GLY A 5 0.37 -7.69 -30.96
N THR A 6 0.40 -9.03 -31.02
CA THR A 6 0.10 -9.90 -29.86
C THR A 6 1.33 -10.21 -29.00
N ALA A 7 2.53 -10.24 -29.59
CA ALA A 7 3.78 -10.48 -28.86
C ALA A 7 4.26 -9.21 -28.13
N ALA A 8 4.17 -8.04 -28.79
CA ALA A 8 4.51 -6.77 -28.17
C ALA A 8 3.54 -6.38 -27.05
N GLY A 9 2.25 -6.71 -27.19
CA GLY A 9 1.24 -6.53 -26.13
C GLY A 9 1.50 -7.39 -24.89
N ARG A 10 1.83 -8.68 -25.08
CA ARG A 10 2.18 -9.60 -23.97
C ARG A 10 3.42 -9.17 -23.20
N ARG A 11 4.48 -8.74 -23.89
CA ARG A 11 5.70 -8.24 -23.21
C ARG A 11 5.44 -6.97 -22.41
N ARG A 12 4.55 -6.09 -22.88
CA ARG A 12 4.15 -4.87 -22.14
C ARG A 12 3.35 -5.21 -20.89
N THR A 13 2.37 -6.11 -20.97
CA THR A 13 1.57 -6.52 -19.79
C THR A 13 2.42 -7.25 -18.75
N GLU A 14 3.37 -8.08 -19.16
CA GLU A 14 4.33 -8.72 -18.24
C GLU A 14 5.27 -7.72 -17.55
N ARG A 15 5.79 -6.73 -18.29
CA ARG A 15 6.63 -5.67 -17.71
C ARG A 15 5.82 -4.81 -16.73
N ALA A 16 4.59 -4.43 -17.10
CA ALA A 16 3.69 -3.70 -16.21
C ALA A 16 3.36 -4.49 -14.94
N GLY A 17 3.10 -5.80 -15.05
CA GLY A 17 2.86 -6.68 -13.90
C GLY A 17 4.07 -6.81 -12.97
N ARG A 18 5.29 -6.91 -13.52
CA ARG A 18 6.53 -6.91 -12.73
C ARG A 18 6.75 -5.59 -12.00
N LEU A 19 6.56 -4.47 -12.70
CA LEU A 19 6.69 -3.13 -12.12
C LEU A 19 5.66 -2.91 -11.00
N ALA A 20 4.39 -3.25 -11.24
CA ALA A 20 3.33 -3.16 -10.24
C ALA A 20 3.65 -4.00 -8.99
N ARG A 21 4.24 -5.18 -9.16
CA ARG A 21 4.67 -6.02 -8.04
C ARG A 21 5.83 -5.38 -7.27
N ALA A 22 6.84 -4.86 -7.96
CA ALA A 22 7.97 -4.20 -7.33
C ALA A 22 7.51 -2.95 -6.55
N LEU A 23 6.69 -2.10 -7.17
CA LEU A 23 6.10 -0.92 -6.52
C LEU A 23 5.22 -1.31 -5.33
N GLY A 24 4.45 -2.40 -5.44
CA GLY A 24 3.64 -2.91 -4.34
C GLY A 24 4.49 -3.35 -3.15
N VAL A 25 5.61 -4.03 -3.39
CA VAL A 25 6.55 -4.42 -2.32
C VAL A 25 7.17 -3.18 -1.66
N VAL A 26 7.63 -2.21 -2.46
CA VAL A 26 8.19 -0.96 -1.93
C VAL A 26 7.16 -0.20 -1.09
N ALA A 27 5.93 -0.07 -1.59
CA ALA A 27 4.84 0.57 -0.86
C ALA A 27 4.52 -0.17 0.46
N ALA A 28 4.57 -1.50 0.47
CA ALA A 28 4.38 -2.29 1.68
C ALA A 28 5.50 -2.01 2.70
N VAL A 29 6.76 -2.03 2.29
CA VAL A 29 7.91 -1.74 3.15
C VAL A 29 7.82 -0.33 3.73
N VAL A 30 7.52 0.67 2.89
CA VAL A 30 7.34 2.05 3.32
C VAL A 30 6.17 2.17 4.30
N GLY A 31 5.04 1.55 3.99
CA GLY A 31 3.85 1.54 4.86
C GLY A 31 4.15 0.92 6.23
N THR A 32 4.84 -0.22 6.26
CA THR A 32 5.27 -0.86 7.52
C THR A 32 6.25 0.01 8.30
N ALA A 33 7.24 0.63 7.64
CA ALA A 33 8.18 1.53 8.30
C ALA A 33 7.46 2.76 8.90
N LEU A 34 6.49 3.33 8.18
CA LEU A 34 5.66 4.41 8.70
C LEU A 34 4.79 3.96 9.87
N LEU A 35 4.29 2.73 9.86
CA LEU A 35 3.52 2.18 10.98
C LEU A 35 4.38 2.02 12.24
N VAL A 36 5.63 1.56 12.09
CA VAL A 36 6.60 1.52 13.19
C VAL A 36 6.91 2.94 13.70
N ALA A 37 7.11 3.89 12.79
CA ALA A 37 7.34 5.29 13.16
C ALA A 37 6.12 5.90 13.88
N TRP A 38 4.90 5.54 13.46
CA TRP A 38 3.68 5.92 14.15
C TRP A 38 3.63 5.34 15.56
N ALA A 39 3.89 4.05 15.73
CA ALA A 39 3.87 3.41 17.05
C ALA A 39 4.85 4.09 18.03
N ASN A 40 6.05 4.44 17.55
CA ASN A 40 7.02 5.18 18.36
C ASN A 40 6.54 6.59 18.70
N ARG A 41 5.98 7.33 17.73
CA ARG A 41 5.43 8.69 17.95
C ARG A 41 4.23 8.69 18.89
N TRP A 42 3.35 7.70 18.75
CA TRP A 42 2.19 7.51 19.63
C TRP A 42 2.64 7.26 21.07
N TYR A 43 3.60 6.35 21.27
CA TYR A 43 4.13 6.06 22.60
C TYR A 43 4.70 7.32 23.28
N VAL A 44 5.48 8.11 22.54
CA VAL A 44 6.02 9.38 23.05
C VAL A 44 4.89 10.39 23.35
N ALA A 45 3.93 10.56 22.44
CA ALA A 45 2.81 11.48 22.65
C ALA A 45 1.97 11.09 23.87
N GLU A 46 1.75 9.81 24.10
CA GLU A 46 0.98 9.31 25.23
C GLU A 46 1.73 9.43 26.57
N MET A 47 3.05 9.22 26.58
CA MET A 47 3.87 9.53 27.77
C MET A 47 3.77 11.00 28.15
N PHE A 48 3.86 11.92 27.19
CA PHE A 48 3.71 13.35 27.43
C PHE A 48 2.30 13.74 27.88
N ALA A 49 1.26 13.15 27.27
CA ALA A 49 -0.12 13.39 27.67
C ALA A 49 -0.40 12.95 29.12
N ARG A 50 0.22 11.86 29.58
CA ARG A 50 0.10 11.39 30.97
C ARG A 50 0.90 12.25 31.96
N SER A 51 2.03 12.83 31.55
CA SER A 51 2.84 13.71 32.39
C SER A 51 2.33 15.15 32.45
N ALA A 52 1.52 15.58 31.47
CA ALA A 52 0.96 16.94 31.38
C ALA A 52 -0.17 17.24 32.41
N GLY A 53 -0.22 16.50 33.52
CA GLY A 53 -1.19 16.72 34.61
C GLY A 53 -0.99 18.01 35.41
N ALA A 54 -0.09 18.91 34.99
CA ALA A 54 0.11 20.22 35.59
C ALA A 54 -0.49 21.32 34.67
N PRO A 55 -1.33 22.23 35.19
CA PRO A 55 -2.26 23.05 34.42
C PRO A 55 -1.62 24.33 33.83
N ASP A 56 -0.39 24.23 33.34
CA ASP A 56 0.27 25.34 32.67
C ASP A 56 -0.06 25.25 31.18
N GLY A 57 -1.04 26.02 30.72
CA GLY A 57 -1.66 25.94 29.39
C GLY A 57 -0.73 26.08 28.17
N ALA A 58 0.58 26.25 28.36
CA ALA A 58 1.60 26.23 27.32
C ALA A 58 1.88 24.81 26.76
N ASP A 59 1.69 23.75 27.55
CA ASP A 59 2.06 22.38 27.14
C ASP A 59 1.01 21.69 26.23
N TRP A 60 -0.25 22.14 26.27
CA TRP A 60 -1.33 21.52 25.49
C TRP A 60 -1.08 21.61 23.97
N TRP A 61 -0.58 22.75 23.47
CA TRP A 61 -0.30 22.91 22.04
C TRP A 61 0.79 21.96 21.55
N TYR A 62 1.81 21.73 22.38
CA TYR A 62 2.88 20.79 22.08
C TYR A 62 2.38 19.34 22.04
N VAL A 63 1.57 18.93 23.01
CA VAL A 63 0.94 17.60 23.04
C VAL A 63 0.04 17.41 21.81
N TYR A 64 -0.74 18.43 21.45
CA TYR A 64 -1.59 18.42 20.25
C TYR A 64 -0.77 18.24 18.97
N ASP A 65 0.33 18.97 18.79
CA ASP A 65 1.17 18.84 17.59
C ASP A 65 1.79 17.43 17.49
N ARG A 66 2.23 16.84 18.62
CA ARG A 66 2.74 15.46 18.64
C ARG A 66 1.66 14.44 18.26
N LEU A 67 0.45 14.58 18.79
CA LEU A 67 -0.69 13.74 18.42
C LEU A 67 -1.04 13.90 16.94
N ARG A 68 -1.04 15.12 16.41
CA ARG A 68 -1.27 15.40 14.99
C ARG A 68 -0.22 14.74 14.11
N GLN A 69 1.07 14.84 14.46
CA GLN A 69 2.15 14.19 13.71
C GLN A 69 2.01 12.66 13.72
N ALA A 70 1.64 12.07 14.86
CA ALA A 70 1.34 10.64 14.95
C ALA A 70 0.17 10.28 14.02
N HIS A 71 -0.94 11.02 14.06
CA HIS A 71 -2.10 10.79 13.20
C HIS A 71 -1.75 10.85 11.71
N VAL A 72 -1.03 11.89 11.27
CA VAL A 72 -0.59 12.01 9.86
C VAL A 72 0.30 10.85 9.45
N THR A 73 1.20 10.40 10.33
CA THR A 73 2.06 9.24 10.07
C THR A 73 1.23 7.96 9.88
N LEU A 74 0.21 7.75 10.72
CA LEU A 74 -0.68 6.59 10.62
C LEU A 74 -1.45 6.61 9.30
N VAL A 75 -2.03 7.75 8.94
CA VAL A 75 -2.76 7.91 7.67
C VAL A 75 -1.85 7.60 6.49
N ALA A 76 -0.61 8.11 6.49
CA ALA A 76 0.37 7.82 5.44
C ALA A 76 0.71 6.32 5.38
N ALA A 77 0.87 5.64 6.52
CA ALA A 77 1.10 4.20 6.58
C ALA A 77 -0.07 3.42 5.97
N VAL A 78 -1.30 3.75 6.35
CA VAL A 78 -2.53 3.11 5.85
C VAL A 78 -2.67 3.30 4.34
N VAL A 79 -2.43 4.51 3.82
CA VAL A 79 -2.47 4.79 2.38
C VAL A 79 -1.42 3.97 1.64
N ALA A 80 -0.18 3.93 2.12
CA ALA A 80 0.89 3.16 1.50
C ALA A 80 0.57 1.64 1.46
N LEU A 81 0.05 1.10 2.56
CA LEU A 81 -0.39 -0.30 2.62
C LEU A 81 -1.61 -0.56 1.72
N GLY A 82 -2.55 0.38 1.65
CA GLY A 82 -3.70 0.31 0.74
C GLY A 82 -3.27 0.26 -0.73
N VAL A 83 -2.33 1.12 -1.13
CA VAL A 83 -1.72 1.12 -2.47
C VAL A 83 -1.01 -0.21 -2.76
N ALA A 84 -0.25 -0.73 -1.79
CA ALA A 84 0.39 -2.04 -1.91
C ALA A 84 -0.64 -3.17 -2.15
N GLY A 85 -1.72 -3.17 -1.37
CA GLY A 85 -2.83 -4.12 -1.51
C GLY A 85 -3.52 -4.02 -2.88
N LEU A 86 -3.76 -2.80 -3.36
CA LEU A 86 -4.36 -2.55 -4.68
C LEU A 86 -3.48 -3.07 -5.81
N LEU A 87 -2.18 -2.74 -5.79
CA LEU A 87 -1.21 -3.22 -6.78
C LEU A 87 -1.11 -4.75 -6.78
N TRP A 88 -1.18 -5.37 -5.61
CA TRP A 88 -1.19 -6.82 -5.49
C TRP A 88 -2.48 -7.46 -6.04
N ALA A 89 -3.64 -6.87 -5.76
CA ALA A 89 -4.94 -7.33 -6.27
C ALA A 89 -5.00 -7.23 -7.81
N VAL A 90 -4.53 -6.12 -8.38
CA VAL A 90 -4.41 -5.95 -9.84
C VAL A 90 -3.47 -7.00 -10.43
N GLY A 91 -2.31 -7.22 -9.79
CA GLY A 91 -1.35 -8.24 -10.21
C GLY A 91 -1.85 -9.69 -10.07
N ARG A 92 -2.82 -9.96 -9.20
CA ARG A 92 -3.52 -11.26 -9.11
C ARG A 92 -4.56 -11.40 -10.22
N ARG A 93 -5.40 -10.39 -10.44
CA ARG A 93 -6.46 -10.41 -11.46
C ARG A 93 -5.91 -10.53 -12.88
N ALA A 94 -4.75 -9.95 -13.16
CA ALA A 94 -4.05 -10.10 -14.43
C ALA A 94 -3.50 -11.52 -14.68
N ARG A 95 -3.39 -12.36 -13.64
CA ARG A 95 -2.89 -13.74 -13.72
C ARG A 95 -3.98 -14.80 -13.86
N SER A 96 -5.24 -14.48 -13.56
CA SER A 96 -6.36 -15.41 -13.75
C SER A 96 -6.68 -15.53 -15.24
N PRO A 97 -6.36 -16.65 -15.90
CA PRO A 97 -6.78 -16.87 -17.28
C PRO A 97 -8.31 -16.98 -17.26
N ARG A 98 -9.01 -16.25 -18.14
CA ARG A 98 -10.40 -16.61 -18.44
C ARG A 98 -10.39 -18.08 -18.91
N PRO A 99 -11.23 -18.97 -18.37
CA PRO A 99 -11.46 -20.24 -19.03
C PRO A 99 -11.96 -19.92 -20.43
N GLY A 100 -11.15 -20.21 -21.45
CA GLY A 100 -11.60 -20.14 -22.83
C GLY A 100 -12.75 -21.12 -23.03
N PRO A 101 -13.71 -20.84 -23.92
CA PRO A 101 -14.82 -21.75 -24.17
C PRO A 101 -14.24 -23.13 -24.48
N ALA A 102 -14.73 -24.14 -23.77
CA ALA A 102 -14.42 -25.54 -24.06
C ALA A 102 -14.70 -25.74 -25.54
N VAL A 103 -13.65 -25.93 -26.32
CA VAL A 103 -13.80 -26.33 -27.72
C VAL A 103 -14.39 -27.73 -27.63
N GLU A 104 -15.70 -27.83 -27.87
CA GLU A 104 -16.35 -29.11 -28.11
C GLU A 104 -15.55 -29.80 -29.21
N ALA A 105 -14.91 -30.91 -28.85
CA ALA A 105 -14.23 -31.75 -29.82
C ALA A 105 -15.29 -32.27 -30.80
N PRO A 106 -15.16 -32.02 -32.11
CA PRO A 106 -16.05 -32.64 -33.06
C PRO A 106 -15.61 -34.09 -33.23
N GLY A 107 -16.48 -35.03 -32.84
CA GLY A 107 -16.53 -36.37 -33.42
C GLY A 107 -16.35 -37.52 -32.43
N ALA A 108 -17.46 -38.20 -32.17
CA ALA A 108 -17.60 -39.63 -32.43
C ALA A 108 -19.00 -39.88 -33.01
#